data_AF-A0A059PA58-F1
#
_entry.id   AF-A0A059PA58-F1
#
_cell.length_a   1.000
_cell.length_b   1.000
_cell.length_c   1.000
_cell.angle_alpha   90.00
_cell.angle_beta   90.00
_cell.angle_gamma   90.00
#
_symmetry.space_group_name_H-M   'P 1'
#
loop_
_entity.id
_entity.type
_entity.pdbx_description
1 polymer ?
#
loop_
_entity_poly.entity_id
_entity_poly.type
_entity_poly.pdbx_seq_one_letter_code
_entity_poly.pdbx_strand_id
1 'polypeptide(L)'
;QPSMDLSSIILFIYSRVLFAARSTKGITRLSPSERAAIKLPDESKEVLIGILLGDGHIVRRSPTANSRLVYAQTAIKHKEYFDYVLSFFTTYCANDYIPQSRLVVDNRTKKTYSAISFTTMQLPCFNIYRELFYEIRKK
;
A
#
# COMPACT_ATOMS: atom_id res chain seq x y z
N GLN A 1 -2.91 40.77 -13.60
CA GLN A 1 -2.05 39.68 -13.11
C GLN A 1 -2.49 39.37 -11.68
N PRO A 2 -2.96 38.16 -11.33
CA PRO A 2 -3.26 37.84 -9.95
C PRO A 2 -1.96 37.40 -9.26
N SER A 3 -1.57 38.12 -8.21
CA SER A 3 -0.49 37.71 -7.32
C SER A 3 -0.90 36.43 -6.59
N MET A 4 -0.18 35.33 -6.80
CA MET A 4 -0.40 34.11 -6.04
C MET A 4 0.00 34.36 -4.58
N ASP A 5 -0.98 34.29 -3.69
CA ASP A 5 -0.81 34.49 -2.26
C ASP A 5 0.02 33.33 -1.66
N LEU A 6 1.28 33.65 -1.35
CA LEU A 6 2.24 32.71 -0.77
C LEU A 6 1.80 32.22 0.62
N SER A 7 0.96 32.99 1.32
CA SER A 7 0.46 32.62 2.65
C SER A 7 -0.55 31.47 2.59
N SER A 8 -1.43 31.47 1.59
CA SER A 8 -2.35 30.37 1.32
C SER A 8 -1.64 29.04 1.01
N ILE A 9 -0.50 29.09 0.31
CA ILE A 9 0.32 27.91 0.00
C ILE A 9 1.00 27.38 1.26
N ILE A 10 1.58 28.26 2.08
CA ILE A 10 2.25 27.90 3.33
C ILE A 10 1.25 27.28 4.31
N LEU A 11 0.05 27.86 4.45
CA LEU A 11 -1.02 27.34 5.30
C LEU A 11 -1.47 25.93 4.84
N PHE A 12 -1.56 25.72 3.53
CA PHE A 12 -1.92 24.41 2.97
C PHE A 12 -0.84 23.35 3.25
N ILE A 13 0.44 23.71 3.15
CA ILE A 13 1.56 22.80 3.46
C ILE A 13 1.57 22.46 4.97
N TYR A 14 1.45 23.47 5.84
CA TYR A 14 1.44 23.27 7.29
C TYR A 14 0.26 22.41 7.76
N SER A 15 -0.94 22.60 7.17
CA SER A 15 -2.10 21.76 7.50
C SER A 15 -1.85 20.29 7.20
N ARG A 16 -1.26 19.95 6.04
CA ARG A 16 -0.95 18.55 5.67
C ARG A 16 0.13 17.92 6.55
N VAL A 17 1.09 18.70 7.03
CA VAL A 17 2.14 18.22 7.95
C VAL A 17 1.55 17.91 9.33
N LEU A 18 0.60 18.71 9.83
CA LEU A 18 -0.07 18.48 11.12
C LEU A 18 -0.95 17.22 11.13
N PHE A 19 -1.50 16.79 9.99
CA PHE A 19 -2.28 15.55 9.88
C PHE A 19 -1.45 14.26 9.88
N ALA A 20 -0.11 14.33 9.88
CA ALA A 20 0.75 13.15 9.76
C ALA A 20 0.89 12.33 11.06
N ALA A 21 0.57 12.91 12.23
CA ALA A 21 0.61 12.20 13.51
C ALA A 21 -0.77 11.66 13.89
N ARG A 22 -1.19 10.53 13.30
CA ARG A 22 -2.38 9.81 13.77
C ARG A 22 -2.08 9.14 15.11
N SER A 23 -2.83 9.51 16.15
CA SER A 23 -2.79 8.84 17.45
C SER A 23 -3.11 7.34 17.28
N THR A 24 -2.34 6.47 17.93
CA THR A 24 -2.62 5.02 17.96
C THR A 24 -3.65 4.64 19.02
N LYS A 25 -4.03 5.60 19.88
CA LYS A 25 -4.98 5.41 20.96
C LYS A 25 -6.38 5.23 20.36
N GLY A 26 -6.97 4.05 20.52
CA GLY A 26 -8.30 3.70 19.99
C GLY A 26 -8.31 2.88 18.70
N ILE A 27 -7.15 2.55 18.12
CA ILE A 27 -7.10 1.64 16.96
C ILE A 27 -7.28 0.19 17.46
N THR A 28 -8.42 -0.41 17.14
CA THR A 28 -8.68 -1.83 17.40
C THR A 28 -7.70 -2.68 16.59
N ARG A 29 -6.82 -3.40 17.29
CA ARG A 29 -5.86 -4.32 16.66
C ARG A 29 -6.45 -5.71 16.62
N LEU A 30 -6.51 -6.32 15.44
CA LEU A 30 -6.82 -7.74 15.32
C LEU A 30 -5.81 -8.57 16.10
N SER A 31 -6.33 -9.47 16.92
CA SER A 31 -5.60 -10.52 17.64
C SER A 31 -4.95 -11.52 16.66
N PRO A 32 -3.97 -12.31 17.12
CA PRO A 32 -3.33 -13.32 16.27
C PRO A 32 -4.31 -14.34 15.69
N SER A 33 -5.32 -14.77 16.44
CA SER A 33 -6.33 -15.73 15.98
C SER A 33 -7.24 -15.14 14.91
N GLU A 34 -7.72 -13.90 15.10
CA GLU A 34 -8.51 -13.19 14.08
C GLU A 34 -7.72 -13.03 12.77
N ARG A 35 -6.44 -12.67 12.85
CA ARG A 35 -5.57 -12.57 11.66
C ARG A 35 -5.39 -13.92 10.96
N ALA A 36 -5.27 -15.00 11.71
CA ALA A 36 -5.10 -16.35 11.16
C ALA A 36 -6.39 -16.87 10.48
N ALA A 37 -7.55 -16.41 10.94
CA ALA A 37 -8.84 -16.74 10.35
C ALA A 37 -9.08 -16.06 8.99
N ILE A 38 -8.44 -14.91 8.72
CA ILE A 38 -8.56 -14.22 7.43
C ILE A 38 -7.89 -15.06 6.32
N LYS A 39 -8.67 -15.43 5.30
CA LYS A 39 -8.22 -16.16 4.10
C LYS A 39 -8.45 -15.33 2.84
N LEU A 40 -7.60 -15.54 1.84
CA LEU A 40 -7.82 -15.01 0.50
C LEU A 40 -8.81 -15.93 -0.25
N PRO A 41 -9.91 -15.40 -0.83
CA PRO A 41 -10.74 -16.16 -1.76
C PRO A 41 -9.98 -16.38 -3.08
N ASP A 42 -10.36 -17.40 -3.84
CA ASP A 42 -9.60 -17.85 -5.02
C ASP A 42 -9.38 -16.75 -6.06
N GLU A 43 -10.40 -15.93 -6.32
CA GLU A 43 -10.28 -14.78 -7.22
C GLU A 43 -9.20 -13.78 -6.76
N SER A 44 -9.15 -13.44 -5.48
CA SER A 44 -8.10 -12.58 -4.93
C SER A 44 -6.71 -13.23 -5.00
N LYS A 45 -6.61 -14.57 -4.99
CA LYS A 45 -5.33 -15.29 -5.15
C LYS A 45 -4.83 -15.15 -6.58
N GLU A 46 -5.71 -15.30 -7.57
CA GLU A 46 -5.35 -15.14 -8.99
C GLU A 46 -4.91 -13.72 -9.29
N VAL A 47 -5.69 -12.72 -8.84
CA VAL A 47 -5.31 -11.30 -8.95
C VAL A 47 -3.96 -11.06 -8.25
N LEU A 48 -3.76 -11.61 -7.05
CA LEU A 48 -2.51 -11.49 -6.31
C LEU A 48 -1.31 -12.04 -7.11
N ILE A 49 -1.43 -13.25 -7.66
CA ILE A 49 -0.37 -13.85 -8.48
C ILE A 49 -0.05 -12.96 -9.69
N GLY A 50 -1.09 -12.49 -10.39
CA GLY A 50 -0.95 -11.60 -11.54
C GLY A 50 -0.18 -10.32 -11.21
N ILE A 51 -0.55 -9.63 -10.12
CA ILE A 51 0.16 -8.40 -9.72
C ILE A 51 1.57 -8.68 -9.20
N LEU A 52 1.82 -9.81 -8.53
CA LEU A 52 3.17 -10.15 -8.04
C LEU A 52 4.15 -10.49 -9.16
N LEU A 53 3.65 -10.91 -10.32
CA LEU A 53 4.47 -11.07 -11.54
C LEU A 53 4.81 -9.73 -12.21
N GLY A 54 4.11 -8.64 -11.85
CA GLY A 54 4.34 -7.29 -12.35
C GLY A 54 4.81 -6.33 -11.24
N ASP A 55 3.91 -5.45 -10.81
CA ASP A 55 4.22 -4.29 -9.96
C ASP A 55 3.95 -4.51 -8.45
N GLY A 56 3.46 -5.69 -8.07
CA GLY A 56 3.17 -6.06 -6.70
C GLY A 56 4.39 -6.59 -5.94
N HIS A 57 4.43 -6.35 -4.64
CA HIS A 57 5.51 -6.85 -3.78
C HIS A 57 4.99 -7.41 -2.46
N ILE A 58 5.51 -8.56 -2.04
CA ILE A 58 5.28 -9.08 -0.69
C ILE A 58 6.47 -8.74 0.22
N VAL A 59 6.19 -8.00 1.29
CA VAL A 59 7.19 -7.53 2.26
C VAL A 59 6.97 -8.20 3.61
N ARG A 60 8.07 -8.64 4.23
CA ARG A 60 8.11 -9.21 5.58
C ARG A 60 9.16 -8.47 6.42
N ARG A 61 8.85 -8.12 7.68
CA ARG A 61 9.73 -7.30 8.55
C ARG A 61 10.84 -8.11 9.24
N SER A 62 10.58 -9.38 9.55
CA SER A 62 11.51 -10.33 10.14
C SER A 62 11.17 -11.75 9.66
N PRO A 63 12.06 -12.74 9.73
CA PRO A 63 11.76 -14.11 9.28
C PRO A 63 10.50 -14.73 9.90
N THR A 64 10.15 -14.32 11.12
CA THR A 64 8.99 -14.82 11.88
C THR A 64 7.74 -13.96 11.77
N ALA A 65 7.83 -12.77 11.15
CA ALA A 65 6.69 -11.87 11.01
C ALA A 65 5.75 -12.32 9.89
N ASN A 66 4.48 -11.94 9.99
CA ASN A 66 3.57 -12.07 8.86
C ASN A 66 3.92 -11.12 7.73
N SER A 67 3.58 -11.53 6.52
CA SER A 67 3.83 -10.80 5.29
C SER A 67 2.70 -9.82 4.99
N ARG A 68 2.99 -8.80 4.19
CA ARG A 68 1.98 -7.87 3.67
C ARG A 68 2.20 -7.61 2.19
N LEU A 69 1.11 -7.34 1.48
CA LEU A 69 1.14 -6.87 0.11
C LEU A 69 1.37 -5.36 0.09
N VAL A 70 2.28 -4.93 -0.77
CA VAL A 70 2.51 -3.54 -1.16
C VAL A 70 2.31 -3.46 -2.66
N TYR A 71 1.47 -2.52 -3.09
CA TYR A 71 1.19 -2.30 -4.51
C TYR A 71 1.19 -0.81 -4.79
N ALA A 72 1.84 -0.42 -5.88
CA ALA A 72 1.96 0.98 -6.29
C ALA A 72 1.86 1.11 -7.81
N GLN A 73 1.23 2.19 -8.26
CA GLN A 73 1.05 2.51 -9.67
C GLN A 73 1.19 4.00 -9.91
N THR A 74 1.40 4.42 -11.16
CA THR A 74 1.34 5.84 -11.54
C THR A 74 -0.11 6.32 -11.47
N ALA A 75 -0.37 7.34 -10.64
CA ALA A 75 -1.71 7.79 -10.29
C ALA A 75 -2.52 8.38 -11.45
N ILE A 76 -1.88 8.93 -12.47
CA ILE A 76 -2.58 9.58 -13.59
C ILE A 76 -3.08 8.55 -14.61
N LYS A 77 -2.23 7.58 -14.97
CA LYS A 77 -2.50 6.65 -16.08
C LYS A 77 -3.20 5.37 -15.64
N HIS A 78 -2.97 4.92 -14.41
CA HIS A 78 -3.36 3.58 -13.97
C HIS A 78 -4.32 3.60 -12.78
N LYS A 79 -5.04 4.71 -12.56
CA LYS A 79 -5.94 4.85 -11.42
C LYS A 79 -7.08 3.83 -11.43
N GLU A 80 -7.73 3.63 -12.58
CA GLU A 80 -8.85 2.68 -12.69
C GLU A 80 -8.41 1.26 -12.37
N TYR A 81 -7.28 0.82 -12.94
CA TYR A 81 -6.71 -0.49 -12.63
C TYR A 81 -6.26 -0.60 -11.17
N PHE A 82 -5.70 0.48 -10.61
CA PHE A 82 -5.35 0.53 -9.19
C PHE A 82 -6.58 0.36 -8.29
N ASP A 83 -7.68 1.07 -8.58
CA ASP A 83 -8.93 1.00 -7.81
C ASP A 83 -9.57 -0.39 -7.95
N TYR A 84 -9.51 -0.99 -9.15
CA TYR A 84 -9.93 -2.38 -9.38
C TYR A 84 -9.14 -3.36 -8.51
N VAL A 85 -7.81 -3.31 -8.54
CA VAL A 85 -6.97 -4.18 -7.69
C VAL A 85 -7.26 -3.92 -6.21
N LEU A 86 -7.36 -2.65 -5.80
CA LEU A 86 -7.66 -2.29 -4.41
C LEU A 86 -8.99 -2.88 -3.94
N SER A 87 -10.01 -2.98 -4.79
CA SER A 87 -11.32 -3.55 -4.43
C SER A 87 -11.21 -4.99 -3.89
N PHE A 88 -10.28 -5.80 -4.44
CA PHE A 88 -10.00 -7.15 -3.93
C PHE A 88 -9.28 -7.18 -2.60
N PHE A 89 -8.51 -6.13 -2.29
CA PHE A 89 -7.61 -6.12 -1.13
C PHE A 89 -8.04 -5.16 0.00
N THR A 90 -9.15 -4.44 -0.18
CA THR A 90 -9.60 -3.41 0.78
C THR A 90 -9.86 -3.98 2.17
N THR A 91 -10.45 -5.18 2.26
CA THR A 91 -10.73 -5.87 3.54
C THR A 91 -9.47 -6.35 4.28
N TYR A 92 -8.33 -6.37 3.60
CA TYR A 92 -7.04 -6.74 4.18
C TYR A 92 -6.23 -5.51 4.61
N CYS A 93 -6.70 -4.30 4.29
CA CYS A 93 -6.15 -3.05 4.77
C CYS A 93 -6.66 -2.72 6.17
N ALA A 94 -6.03 -1.75 6.84
CA ALA A 94 -6.56 -1.25 8.12
C ALA A 94 -7.94 -0.63 7.94
N ASN A 95 -8.76 -0.59 8.99
CA ASN A 95 -10.04 0.12 8.93
C ASN A 95 -9.85 1.57 8.51
N ASP A 96 -10.79 2.09 7.71
CA ASP A 96 -10.74 3.44 7.13
C ASP A 96 -9.45 3.72 6.34
N TYR A 97 -8.97 2.70 5.61
CA TYR A 97 -7.78 2.82 4.80
C TYR A 97 -7.96 3.84 3.68
N ILE A 98 -6.98 4.75 3.58
CA ILE A 98 -6.89 5.71 2.48
C ILE A 98 -5.60 5.39 1.71
N PRO A 99 -5.68 5.12 0.40
CA PRO A 99 -4.50 4.96 -0.45
C PRO A 99 -3.54 6.14 -0.35
N GLN A 100 -2.25 5.83 -0.31
CA GLN A 100 -1.21 6.84 -0.18
C GLN A 100 -0.84 7.39 -1.56
N SER A 101 -0.86 8.71 -1.69
CA SER A 101 -0.36 9.42 -2.88
C SER A 101 0.96 10.09 -2.56
N ARG A 102 1.95 9.94 -3.45
CA ARG A 102 3.26 10.58 -3.32
C ARG A 102 3.76 11.08 -4.67
N LEU A 103 4.51 12.18 -4.65
CA LEU A 103 5.28 12.61 -5.81
C LEU A 103 6.59 11.82 -5.86
N VAL A 104 6.90 11.25 -7.01
CA VAL A 104 8.12 10.50 -7.27
C VAL A 104 8.89 11.20 -8.36
N VAL A 105 10.18 11.45 -8.11
CA VAL A 105 11.09 12.02 -9.10
C VAL A 105 11.85 10.87 -9.74
N ASP A 106 11.73 10.72 -11.06
CA ASP A 106 12.59 9.82 -11.81
C ASP A 106 14.01 10.41 -11.85
N ASN A 107 14.96 9.76 -11.19
CA ASN A 107 16.33 10.23 -11.12
C ASN A 107 17.04 10.31 -12.47
N ARG A 108 16.60 9.51 -13.46
CA ARG A 108 17.17 9.45 -14.82
C ARG A 108 16.63 10.57 -15.70
N THR A 109 15.33 10.80 -15.68
CA THR A 109 14.67 11.80 -16.57
C THR A 109 14.42 13.14 -15.89
N LYS A 110 14.60 13.22 -14.56
CA LYS A 110 14.25 14.35 -13.70
C LYS A 110 12.77 14.76 -13.77
N LYS A 111 11.92 13.91 -14.34
CA LYS A 111 10.47 14.12 -14.38
C LYS A 111 9.85 13.70 -13.06
N THR A 112 8.92 14.51 -12.59
CA THR A 112 8.11 14.21 -11.41
C THR A 112 6.78 13.62 -11.84
N TYR A 113 6.38 12.52 -11.24
CA TYR A 113 5.07 11.90 -11.45
C TYR A 113 4.38 11.63 -10.12
N SER A 114 3.05 11.58 -10.13
CA SER A 114 2.27 11.15 -8.98
C SER A 114 2.16 9.64 -8.98
N ALA A 115 2.45 9.01 -7.85
CA ALA A 115 2.25 7.59 -7.60
C ALA A 115 1.18 7.40 -6.53
N ILE A 116 0.31 6.42 -6.73
CA ILE A 116 -0.68 5.96 -5.77
C ILE A 116 -0.30 4.56 -5.31
N SER A 117 -0.51 4.25 -4.03
CA SER A 117 -0.14 2.97 -3.45
C SER A 117 -1.10 2.54 -2.35
N PHE A 118 -1.25 1.22 -2.19
CA PHE A 118 -1.85 0.66 -0.99
C PHE A 118 -0.93 -0.35 -0.32
N THR A 119 -1.18 -0.62 0.96
CA THR A 119 -0.46 -1.63 1.73
C THR A 119 -1.44 -2.32 2.67
N THR A 120 -1.47 -3.64 2.60
CA THR A 120 -2.32 -4.44 3.47
C THR A 120 -1.73 -4.52 4.89
N MET A 121 -2.55 -4.97 5.83
CA MET A 121 -2.07 -5.46 7.10
C MET A 121 -1.10 -6.64 6.91
N GLN A 122 -0.28 -6.87 7.92
CA GLN A 122 0.52 -8.09 8.01
C GLN A 122 -0.39 -9.26 8.38
N LEU A 123 -0.62 -10.16 7.42
CA LEU A 123 -1.57 -11.27 7.55
C LEU A 123 -0.92 -12.59 7.14
N PRO A 124 -1.18 -13.70 7.86
CA PRO A 124 -0.64 -15.01 7.53
C PRO A 124 -0.97 -15.50 6.12
N CYS A 125 -2.12 -15.11 5.56
CA CYS A 125 -2.55 -15.53 4.22
C CYS A 125 -1.58 -15.10 3.11
N PHE A 126 -0.72 -14.09 3.34
CA PHE A 126 0.29 -13.65 2.37
C PHE A 126 1.62 -14.41 2.48
N ASN A 127 1.84 -15.22 3.53
CA ASN A 127 3.13 -15.87 3.78
C ASN A 127 3.48 -16.90 2.68
N ILE A 128 2.49 -17.70 2.24
CA ILE A 128 2.70 -18.68 1.17
C ILE A 128 3.20 -18.03 -0.13
N TYR A 129 2.69 -16.84 -0.46
CA TYR A 129 3.13 -16.08 -1.64
C TYR A 129 4.51 -15.46 -1.45
N ARG A 130 4.85 -15.05 -0.22
CA ARG A 130 6.21 -14.61 0.11
C ARG A 130 7.22 -15.72 -0.14
N GLU A 131 6.91 -16.92 0.34
CA GLU A 131 7.74 -18.11 0.20
C GLU A 131 7.90 -18.48 -1.27
N LEU A 132 6.77 -18.58 -1.99
CA LEU A 132 6.72 -18.94 -3.41
C LEU A 132 7.57 -18.01 -4.30
N PHE A 133 7.47 -16.69 -4.11
CA PHE A 133 8.13 -15.73 -5.01
C PHE A 133 9.56 -15.35 -4.59
N TYR A 134 9.94 -15.53 -3.32
CA TYR A 134 11.17 -14.93 -2.80
C TYR A 134 12.06 -15.88 -1.98
N GLU A 135 11.59 -17.05 -1.55
CA GLU A 135 12.41 -17.99 -0.76
C GLU A 135 13.11 -19.07 -1.61
N ILE A 136 12.91 -19.06 -2.93
CA ILE A 136 13.61 -19.97 -3.89
C ILE A 136 15.15 -19.85 -3.82
N ARG A 137 15.72 -18.83 -3.16
CA ARG A 137 17.18 -18.60 -3.08
C ARG A 137 17.88 -19.17 -1.83
N LYS A 138 17.27 -20.06 -1.07
CA LYS A 138 18.03 -20.87 -0.09
C LYS A 138 18.48 -22.17 -0.75
N LYS A 139 19.58 -22.07 -1.50
CA LYS A 139 20.43 -23.22 -1.82
C LYS A 139 21.41 -23.45 -0.68
#